data_AF-A0A3C0GM14-F1
#
_entry.id   AF-A0A3C0GM14-F1
#
_cell.length_a   1.000
_cell.length_b   1.000
_cell.length_c   1.000
_cell.angle_alpha   90.00
_cell.angle_beta   90.00
_cell.angle_gamma   90.00
#
_symmetry.space_group_name_H-M   'P 1'
#
loop_
_entity.id
_entity.type
_entity.pdbx_description
1 polymer ?
#
loop_
_entity_poly.entity_id
_entity_poly.type
_entity_poly.pdbx_seq_one_letter_code
_entity_poly.pdbx_strand_id
1 'polypeptide(L)'
;MRRGLAGSFLLWALMALSPARAADDAALDASLTRVAHRALVSAPAITGQDKARVRLQAHYDAHAHRITVDYAAGYVPANDVQMETQQEWIGNSVAAALAPDRPVRGIEFLYAGKPLSHYFPVALPPAAR
;
A
#
# COMPACT_ATOMS: atom_id res chain seq x y z
N MET A 1 35.02 54.04 -9.28
CA MET A 1 33.56 54.23 -9.44
C MET A 1 32.95 52.99 -10.07
N ARG A 2 31.90 52.44 -9.44
CA ARG A 2 30.79 51.62 -9.99
C ARG A 2 31.18 50.30 -10.71
N ARG A 3 30.89 49.15 -10.08
CA ARG A 3 29.69 48.30 -10.28
C ARG A 3 29.59 47.85 -11.75
N GLY A 4 29.64 46.59 -12.12
CA GLY A 4 29.29 45.34 -11.45
C GLY A 4 28.67 44.45 -12.54
N LEU A 5 28.68 43.14 -12.35
CA LEU A 5 27.67 42.22 -12.89
C LEU A 5 27.95 40.86 -12.25
N ALA A 6 27.20 40.60 -11.19
CA ALA A 6 27.08 39.30 -10.56
C ALA A 6 26.41 38.36 -11.58
N GLY A 7 27.21 37.47 -12.17
CA GLY A 7 26.72 36.39 -13.00
C GLY A 7 26.25 35.24 -12.11
N SER A 8 24.92 35.10 -12.02
CA SER A 8 24.21 33.96 -11.50
C SER A 8 24.83 32.63 -11.92
N PHE A 9 25.40 31.89 -10.96
CA PHE A 9 25.41 30.44 -11.02
C PHE A 9 24.51 29.94 -9.90
N LEU A 10 23.24 29.79 -10.26
CA LEU A 10 22.31 28.90 -9.58
C LEU A 10 22.96 27.52 -9.55
N LEU A 11 23.60 27.19 -8.43
CA LEU A 11 23.97 25.83 -8.10
C LEU A 11 22.65 25.07 -7.88
N TRP A 12 22.16 24.45 -8.94
CA TRP A 12 21.16 23.40 -8.85
C TRP A 12 21.78 22.27 -8.04
N ALA A 13 21.54 22.26 -6.73
CA ALA A 13 21.74 21.10 -5.89
C ALA A 13 20.74 20.03 -6.32
N LEU A 14 21.07 19.30 -7.39
CA LEU A 14 20.52 17.97 -7.62
C LEU A 14 20.94 17.14 -6.42
N MET A 15 20.01 16.98 -5.49
CA MET A 15 20.04 15.89 -4.51
C MET A 15 20.15 14.59 -5.30
N ALA A 16 21.37 14.10 -5.42
CA ALA A 16 21.65 12.76 -5.89
C ALA A 16 21.00 11.78 -4.91
N LEU A 17 19.80 11.29 -5.23
CA LEU A 17 19.37 9.99 -4.74
C LEU A 17 20.45 9.00 -5.20
N SER A 18 21.29 8.56 -4.27
CA SER A 18 22.38 7.64 -4.60
C SER A 18 21.77 6.32 -5.10
N PRO A 19 22.20 5.82 -6.28
CA PRO A 19 21.63 4.60 -6.87
C PRO A 19 21.77 3.36 -5.98
N ALA A 20 22.79 3.34 -5.10
CA ALA A 20 22.96 2.30 -4.09
C ALA A 20 21.77 2.23 -3.11
N ARG A 21 21.27 3.37 -2.64
CA ARG A 21 20.14 3.43 -1.70
C ARG A 21 18.84 2.97 -2.35
N ALA A 22 18.62 3.34 -3.61
CA ALA A 22 17.45 2.89 -4.37
C ALA A 22 17.47 1.37 -4.61
N ALA A 23 18.65 0.78 -4.84
CA ALA A 23 18.80 -0.67 -4.98
C ALA A 23 18.55 -1.42 -3.67
N ASP A 24 19.03 -0.88 -2.55
CA ASP A 24 18.80 -1.44 -1.20
C ASP A 24 17.31 -1.38 -0.82
N ASP A 25 16.64 -0.26 -1.10
CA ASP A 25 15.21 -0.10 -0.85
C ASP A 25 14.38 -1.07 -1.71
N ALA A 26 14.73 -1.25 -2.99
CA ALA A 26 14.06 -2.21 -3.87
C ALA A 26 14.26 -3.68 -3.43
N ALA A 27 15.45 -4.03 -2.94
CA ALA A 27 15.72 -5.36 -2.40
C ALA A 27 14.93 -5.62 -1.11
N LEU A 28 14.82 -4.59 -0.26
CA LEU A 28 14.02 -4.62 0.96
C LEU A 28 12.52 -4.75 0.65
N ASP A 29 12.01 -3.97 -0.29
CA ASP A 29 10.63 -4.06 -0.79
C ASP A 29 10.30 -5.46 -1.28
N ALA A 30 11.18 -6.05 -2.09
CA ALA A 30 11.00 -7.42 -2.58
C ALA A 30 11.03 -8.46 -1.46
N SER A 31 11.87 -8.26 -0.44
CA SER A 31 11.91 -9.16 0.73
C SER A 31 10.63 -9.07 1.56
N LEU A 32 10.22 -7.87 1.94
CA LEU A 32 9.04 -7.65 2.79
C LEU A 32 7.73 -7.93 2.04
N THR A 33 7.68 -7.66 0.74
CA THR A 33 6.59 -8.10 -0.14
C THR A 33 6.42 -9.62 -0.12
N ARG A 34 7.52 -10.39 -0.14
CA ARG A 34 7.45 -11.86 -0.03
C ARG A 34 6.98 -12.32 1.35
N VAL A 35 7.38 -11.66 2.43
CA VAL A 35 6.88 -11.95 3.79
C VAL A 35 5.38 -11.68 3.85
N ALA A 36 4.94 -10.51 3.39
CA ALA A 36 3.53 -10.14 3.34
C ALA A 36 2.70 -11.11 2.50
N HIS A 37 3.20 -11.51 1.33
CA HIS A 37 2.53 -12.49 0.48
C HIS A 37 2.40 -13.86 1.15
N ARG A 38 3.44 -14.34 1.84
CA ARG A 38 3.36 -15.61 2.59
C ARG A 38 2.31 -15.54 3.70
N ALA A 39 2.24 -14.43 4.43
CA ALA A 39 1.22 -14.22 5.45
C ALA A 39 -0.20 -14.29 4.87
N LEU A 40 -0.42 -13.72 3.68
CA LEU A 40 -1.69 -13.83 2.95
C LEU A 40 -2.00 -15.26 2.49
N VAL A 41 -1.01 -16.04 2.06
CA VAL A 41 -1.24 -17.42 1.61
C VAL A 41 -1.57 -18.36 2.77
N SER A 42 -1.01 -18.10 3.96
CA SER A 42 -1.35 -18.82 5.19
C SER A 42 -2.72 -18.43 5.77
N ALA A 43 -3.35 -17.39 5.22
CA ALA A 43 -4.67 -16.97 5.64
C ALA A 43 -5.78 -17.98 5.28
N PRO A 44 -6.87 -18.00 6.07
CA PRO A 44 -8.12 -18.59 5.60
C PRO A 44 -8.50 -18.03 4.23
N ALA A 45 -9.02 -18.89 3.35
CA ALA A 45 -9.45 -18.48 2.03
C ALA A 45 -10.50 -17.37 2.16
N ILE A 46 -10.25 -16.26 1.49
CA ILE A 46 -11.24 -15.20 1.37
C ILE A 46 -12.30 -15.66 0.38
N THR A 47 -13.54 -15.70 0.85
CA THR A 47 -14.72 -16.03 0.07
C THR A 47 -15.46 -14.74 -0.28
N GLY A 48 -15.91 -14.65 -1.53
CA GLY A 48 -16.89 -13.67 -1.98
C GLY A 48 -18.15 -14.38 -2.47
N GLN A 49 -19.16 -13.59 -2.86
CA GLN A 49 -20.44 -14.11 -3.37
C GLN A 49 -20.23 -15.07 -4.56
N ASP A 50 -19.39 -14.68 -5.51
CA ASP A 50 -19.21 -15.41 -6.78
C ASP A 50 -18.02 -16.36 -6.80
N LYS A 51 -17.12 -16.27 -5.81
CA LYS A 51 -15.87 -17.05 -5.80
C LYS A 51 -15.56 -17.56 -4.39
N ALA A 52 -15.42 -18.88 -4.31
CA ALA A 52 -15.00 -19.57 -3.09
C ALA A 52 -13.53 -19.29 -2.68
N ARG A 53 -12.72 -18.70 -3.58
CA ARG A 53 -11.34 -18.33 -3.26
C ARG A 53 -10.87 -17.12 -4.08
N VAL A 54 -10.70 -16.01 -3.39
CA VAL A 54 -10.18 -14.76 -3.95
C VAL A 54 -8.65 -14.80 -3.90
N ARG A 55 -8.01 -14.41 -4.99
CA ARG A 55 -6.56 -14.19 -5.00
C ARG A 55 -6.27 -12.79 -4.46
N LEU A 56 -5.33 -12.72 -3.53
CA LEU A 56 -4.83 -11.47 -2.97
C LEU A 56 -3.38 -11.29 -3.38
N GLN A 57 -2.99 -10.04 -3.60
CA GLN A 57 -1.61 -9.65 -3.74
C GLN A 57 -1.28 -8.66 -2.64
N ALA A 58 -0.10 -8.77 -2.05
CA ALA A 58 0.44 -7.76 -1.15
C ALA A 58 1.70 -7.18 -1.77
N HIS A 59 1.93 -5.90 -1.54
CA HIS A 59 3.16 -5.20 -1.84
C HIS A 59 3.54 -4.33 -0.65
N TYR A 60 4.82 -4.32 -0.29
CA TYR A 60 5.35 -3.42 0.74
C TYR A 60 6.16 -2.32 0.06
N ASP A 61 5.90 -1.08 0.49
CA ASP A 61 6.66 0.12 0.12
C ASP A 61 7.50 0.54 1.33
N ALA A 62 8.82 0.35 1.24
CA ALA A 62 9.79 0.65 2.29
C ALA A 62 10.06 2.14 2.46
N HIS A 63 9.72 2.96 1.46
CA HIS A 63 9.82 4.41 1.57
C HIS A 63 8.63 4.96 2.37
N ALA A 64 7.41 4.54 2.04
CA ALA A 64 6.19 4.94 2.74
C ALA A 64 5.96 4.14 4.04
N HIS A 65 6.68 3.04 4.25
CA HIS A 65 6.45 2.06 5.31
C HIS A 65 5.00 1.54 5.31
N ARG A 66 4.47 1.26 4.12
CA ARG A 66 3.05 0.96 3.90
C ARG A 66 2.90 -0.36 3.17
N ILE A 67 1.85 -1.11 3.51
CA ILE A 67 1.45 -2.29 2.76
C ILE A 67 0.27 -1.92 1.87
N THR A 68 0.30 -2.36 0.62
CA THR A 68 -0.85 -2.35 -0.27
C THR A 68 -1.32 -3.79 -0.47
N VAL A 69 -2.59 -4.06 -0.18
CA VAL A 69 -3.24 -5.36 -0.42
C VAL A 69 -4.28 -5.18 -1.53
N ASP A 70 -4.11 -5.88 -2.64
CA ASP A 70 -5.03 -5.82 -3.79
C ASP A 70 -5.87 -7.09 -3.89
N TYR A 71 -7.18 -6.90 -3.85
CA TYR A 71 -8.16 -7.93 -4.20
C TYR A 71 -8.15 -8.10 -5.72
N ALA A 72 -7.79 -9.29 -6.20
CA ALA A 72 -7.84 -9.59 -7.62
C ALA A 72 -9.26 -9.40 -8.19
N ALA A 73 -9.34 -9.04 -9.47
CA ALA A 73 -10.60 -8.78 -10.15
C ALA A 73 -11.63 -9.92 -9.98
N GLY A 74 -12.85 -9.53 -9.60
CA GLY A 74 -13.99 -10.41 -9.43
C GLY A 74 -14.19 -10.94 -8.00
N TYR A 75 -13.68 -10.23 -6.99
CA TYR A 75 -14.14 -10.41 -5.61
C TYR A 75 -15.38 -9.55 -5.36
N VAL A 76 -16.46 -10.16 -4.93
CA VAL A 76 -17.69 -9.44 -4.55
C VAL A 76 -17.97 -9.77 -3.09
N PRO A 77 -17.86 -8.81 -2.16
CA PRO A 77 -18.20 -9.07 -0.76
C PRO A 77 -19.69 -9.40 -0.63
N ALA A 78 -20.04 -10.27 0.33
CA ALA A 78 -21.45 -10.55 0.63
C ALA A 78 -22.16 -9.31 1.20
N ASN A 79 -21.44 -8.54 2.04
CA ASN A 79 -21.87 -7.29 2.65
C ASN A 79 -20.63 -6.55 3.22
N ASP A 80 -20.84 -5.31 3.64
CA ASP A 80 -19.78 -4.43 4.15
C ASP A 80 -19.12 -4.97 5.42
N VAL A 81 -19.90 -5.59 6.32
CA VAL A 81 -19.40 -6.16 7.58
C VAL A 81 -18.42 -7.30 7.32
N GLN A 82 -18.73 -8.18 6.36
CA GLN A 82 -17.82 -9.24 5.94
C GLN A 82 -16.54 -8.66 5.36
N MET A 83 -16.64 -7.62 4.52
CA MET A 83 -15.48 -6.97 3.91
C MET A 83 -14.57 -6.35 4.98
N GLU A 84 -15.13 -5.60 5.93
CA GLU A 84 -14.40 -4.97 7.03
C GLU A 84 -13.71 -6.01 7.92
N THR A 85 -14.43 -7.06 8.32
CA THR A 85 -13.89 -8.16 9.14
C THR A 85 -12.70 -8.83 8.44
N GLN A 86 -12.81 -9.06 7.13
CA GLN A 86 -11.72 -9.64 6.35
C GLN A 86 -10.54 -8.68 6.24
N GLN A 87 -10.77 -7.38 6.01
CA GLN A 87 -9.71 -6.38 5.96
C GLN A 87 -8.96 -6.27 7.27
N GLU A 88 -9.68 -6.23 8.39
CA GLU A 88 -9.08 -6.21 9.73
C GLU A 88 -8.19 -7.45 9.94
N TRP A 89 -8.72 -8.64 9.64
CA TRP A 89 -7.99 -9.89 9.82
C TRP A 89 -6.73 -9.95 8.93
N ILE A 90 -6.85 -9.59 7.65
CA ILE A 90 -5.72 -9.52 6.72
C ILE A 90 -4.69 -8.53 7.23
N GLY A 91 -5.15 -7.33 7.60
CA GLY A 91 -4.30 -6.25 8.04
C GLY A 91 -3.47 -6.65 9.26
N ASN A 92 -4.13 -7.23 10.26
CA ASN A 92 -3.48 -7.74 11.46
C ASN A 92 -2.49 -8.86 11.16
N SER A 93 -2.84 -9.79 10.27
CA SER A 93 -1.97 -10.92 9.91
C SER A 93 -0.69 -10.47 9.20
N VAL A 94 -0.83 -9.55 8.23
CA VAL A 94 0.34 -9.03 7.51
C VAL A 94 1.18 -8.11 8.41
N ALA A 95 0.54 -7.26 9.23
CA ALA A 95 1.25 -6.42 10.18
C ALA A 95 2.03 -7.25 11.21
N ALA A 96 1.43 -8.30 11.76
CA ALA A 96 2.10 -9.21 12.69
C ALA A 96 3.29 -9.94 12.04
N ALA A 97 3.16 -10.35 10.78
CA ALA A 97 4.25 -10.99 10.05
C ALA A 97 5.43 -10.06 9.77
N LEU A 98 5.19 -8.75 9.60
CA LEU A 98 6.22 -7.76 9.32
C LEU A 98 6.79 -7.08 10.58
N ALA A 99 6.07 -7.12 11.71
CA ALA A 99 6.44 -6.46 12.96
C ALA A 99 7.89 -6.74 13.44
N PRO A 100 8.45 -7.97 13.29
CA PRO A 100 9.84 -8.24 13.68
C PRO A 100 10.87 -7.47 12.85
N ASP A 101 10.56 -7.20 11.58
CA ASP A 101 11.50 -6.59 10.63
C ASP A 101 11.33 -5.07 10.58
N ARG A 102 10.10 -4.58 10.55
CA ARG A 102 9.79 -3.14 10.54
C ARG A 102 8.36 -2.83 11.01
N PRO A 103 8.15 -1.68 11.67
CA PRO A 103 6.80 -1.18 11.92
C PRO A 103 6.11 -0.76 10.61
N VAL A 104 4.88 -1.22 10.44
CA VAL A 104 3.97 -0.81 9.37
C VAL A 104 3.25 0.45 9.82
N ARG A 105 3.27 1.50 8.99
CA ARG A 105 2.57 2.78 9.28
C ARG A 105 1.12 2.80 8.81
N GLY A 106 0.76 1.92 7.89
CA GLY A 106 -0.59 1.81 7.37
C GLY A 106 -0.74 0.67 6.38
N ILE A 107 -1.99 0.31 6.12
CA ILE A 107 -2.38 -0.70 5.16
C ILE A 107 -3.42 -0.08 4.23
N GLU A 108 -3.16 -0.14 2.94
CA GLU A 108 -4.06 0.31 1.89
C GLU A 108 -4.68 -0.90 1.19
N PHE A 109 -6.00 -0.91 1.08
CA PHE A 109 -6.73 -1.95 0.36
C PHE A 109 -7.17 -1.43 -1.00
N LEU A 110 -6.81 -2.18 -2.04
CA LEU A 110 -7.18 -1.93 -3.43
C LEU A 110 -8.10 -3.04 -3.93
N TYR A 111 -8.92 -2.70 -4.90
CA TYR A 111 -9.74 -3.62 -5.66
C TYR A 111 -9.42 -3.49 -7.15
N ALA A 112 -8.82 -4.53 -7.73
CA ALA A 112 -8.33 -4.53 -9.10
C ALA A 112 -7.47 -3.28 -9.41
N GLY A 113 -6.53 -2.98 -8.52
CA GLY A 113 -5.60 -1.86 -8.64
C GLY A 113 -6.18 -0.46 -8.38
N LYS A 114 -7.44 -0.36 -7.94
CA LYS A 114 -8.07 0.93 -7.59
C LYS A 114 -8.46 1.00 -6.12
N PRO A 115 -8.46 2.18 -5.49
CA PRO A 115 -8.90 2.32 -4.11
C PRO A 115 -10.37 1.93 -3.97
N LEU A 116 -10.72 1.31 -2.84
CA LEU A 116 -12.08 0.83 -2.57
C LEU A 116 -13.16 1.92 -2.69
N SER A 117 -12.81 3.17 -2.35
CA SER A 117 -13.69 4.34 -2.50
C SER A 117 -14.19 4.57 -3.92
N HIS A 118 -13.50 4.02 -4.93
CA HIS A 118 -13.94 4.07 -6.32
C HIS A 118 -15.18 3.21 -6.58
N TYR A 119 -15.33 2.09 -5.87
CA TYR A 119 -16.42 1.13 -6.07
C TYR A 119 -17.49 1.23 -4.98
N PHE A 120 -17.10 1.65 -3.79
CA PHE A 120 -17.97 1.84 -2.63
C PHE A 120 -17.87 3.31 -2.18
N PRO A 121 -18.47 4.25 -2.93
CA PRO A 121 -18.44 5.65 -2.54
C PRO A 121 -19.18 5.81 -1.20
N VAL A 122 -18.46 6.29 -0.17
CA VAL A 122 -19.10 6.67 1.09
C VAL A 122 -20.06 7.81 0.78
N ALA A 123 -21.35 7.60 1.03
CA ALA A 123 -22.33 8.68 0.93
C ALA A 123 -21.89 9.78 1.91
N LEU A 124 -21.44 10.91 1.38
CA LEU A 124 -21.15 12.07 2.22
C LEU A 124 -22.45 12.44 2.95
N PRO A 125 -22.41 12.69 4.27
CA PRO A 125 -23.58 13.16 4.98
C PRO A 125 -24.13 14.40 4.26
N PRO A 126 -25.45 14.54 4.12
CA PRO A 126 -26.03 15.69 3.44
C PRO A 126 -25.49 16.95 4.11
N ALA A 127 -25.00 17.89 3.30
CA ALA A 127 -24.53 19.18 3.80
C ALA A 127 -25.63 19.77 4.68
N ALA A 128 -25.30 20.06 5.95
CA ALA A 128 -26.22 20.73 6.86
C ALA A 128 -26.67 22.04 6.19
N ARG A 129 -27.98 22.17 5.99
CA ARG A 129 -28.61 23.38 5.44
C ARG A 129 -28.78 24.43 6.52
#